data_AF-A0A2H3KAF5-F1
#
_entry.id   AF-A0A2H3KAF5-F1
#
_cell.length_a   1.000
_cell.length_b   1.000
_cell.length_c   1.000
_cell.angle_alpha   90.00
_cell.angle_beta   90.00
_cell.angle_gamma   90.00
#
_symmetry.space_group_name_H-M   'P 1'
#
loop_
_entity.id
_entity.type
_entity.pdbx_description
1 polymer ?
#
loop_
_entity_poly.entity_id
_entity_poly.type
_entity_poly.pdbx_seq_one_letter_code
_entity_poly.pdbx_strand_id
1 'polypeptide(L)'
;MKKRYLVLLAGLASLKGISQTAPAATAAAPAANDYSLSWYGFVRTDYIWDTRKSAQVREDHLNLYPLDESINGGDGKDANAVGQSNFLSVVSRLGVKAKGPDVWGAKVSATLEGDFFGNFENAAANSSSVGLLRLRHAYAQLDWKKTSLTMGQTWYPTFIPEVFPGVAKVHMNFMGIKQIIFPF
;
A
#
# COMPACT_ATOMS: atom_id res chain seq x y z
N MET A 1 -14.56 12.07 -82.30
CA MET A 1 -13.49 12.82 -81.58
C MET A 1 -13.84 12.85 -80.09
N LYS A 2 -12.85 12.65 -79.19
CA LYS A 2 -12.82 12.81 -77.70
C LYS A 2 -13.84 11.99 -76.86
N LYS A 3 -13.51 10.89 -76.16
CA LYS A 3 -12.74 10.63 -74.90
C LYS A 3 -13.38 11.14 -73.58
N ARG A 4 -13.84 10.15 -72.76
CA ARG A 4 -13.75 9.95 -71.27
C ARG A 4 -14.58 10.92 -70.38
N TYR A 5 -15.18 10.58 -69.22
CA TYR A 5 -14.76 9.74 -68.07
C TYR A 5 -15.95 9.22 -67.21
N LEU A 6 -15.63 8.20 -66.41
CA LEU A 6 -16.40 7.43 -65.42
C LEU A 6 -16.42 8.15 -64.04
N VAL A 7 -17.53 8.19 -63.29
CA VAL A 7 -17.54 8.22 -61.80
C VAL A 7 -18.80 7.54 -61.24
N LEU A 8 -18.54 6.67 -60.26
CA LEU A 8 -19.39 5.83 -59.42
C LEU A 8 -20.01 6.62 -58.25
N LEU A 9 -21.20 6.21 -57.73
CA LEU A 9 -21.39 5.65 -56.37
C LEU A 9 -22.84 5.69 -55.87
N ALA A 10 -23.30 4.48 -55.56
CA ALA A 10 -24.31 4.01 -54.60
C ALA A 10 -25.06 5.02 -53.71
N GLY A 11 -26.39 4.91 -53.74
CA GLY A 11 -27.27 5.43 -52.69
C GLY A 11 -28.60 4.66 -52.62
N LEU A 12 -28.82 4.00 -51.47
CA LEU A 12 -30.12 3.74 -50.83
C LEU A 12 -31.11 2.74 -51.50
N ALA A 13 -30.92 1.46 -51.17
CA ALA A 13 -32.00 0.49 -50.94
C ALA A 13 -31.39 -0.60 -50.03
N SER A 14 -31.92 -1.02 -48.89
CA SER A 14 -33.29 -1.18 -48.47
C SER A 14 -33.29 -1.59 -46.98
N LEU A 15 -34.19 -1.02 -46.17
CA LEU A 15 -34.50 -1.51 -44.83
C LEU A 15 -35.89 -2.15 -44.88
N LYS A 16 -35.93 -3.46 -45.10
CA LYS A 16 -37.06 -4.30 -44.68
C LYS A 16 -36.51 -5.39 -43.78
N GLY A 17 -36.79 -5.25 -42.49
CA GLY A 17 -36.37 -6.18 -41.45
C GLY A 17 -37.01 -7.55 -41.62
N ILE A 18 -36.16 -8.57 -41.71
CA ILE A 18 -36.50 -9.95 -41.40
C ILE A 18 -35.85 -10.20 -40.04
N SER A 19 -36.66 -10.18 -38.98
CA SER A 19 -36.19 -10.55 -37.64
C SER A 19 -36.05 -12.07 -37.58
N GLN A 20 -34.82 -12.57 -37.65
CA GLN A 20 -34.52 -13.93 -37.17
C GLN A 20 -34.45 -13.85 -35.64
N THR A 21 -35.45 -14.42 -34.97
CA THR A 21 -35.34 -14.69 -33.53
C THR A 21 -34.29 -15.78 -33.35
N ALA A 22 -33.07 -15.38 -33.00
CA ALA A 22 -32.04 -16.30 -32.53
C ALA A 22 -32.57 -17.07 -31.31
N PRO A 23 -32.27 -18.37 -31.16
CA PRO A 23 -32.57 -19.08 -29.93
C PRO A 23 -31.99 -18.31 -28.74
N ALA A 24 -32.80 -18.10 -27.70
CA ALA A 24 -32.33 -17.46 -26.48
C ALA A 24 -31.10 -18.21 -25.98
N ALA A 25 -29.93 -17.56 -26.03
CA ALA A 25 -28.74 -18.07 -25.41
C ALA A 25 -29.06 -18.24 -23.93
N THR A 26 -29.07 -19.49 -23.46
CA THR A 26 -29.11 -19.80 -22.04
C THR A 26 -27.99 -19.00 -21.40
N ALA A 27 -28.32 -18.02 -20.55
CA ALA A 27 -27.32 -17.28 -19.82
C ALA A 27 -26.47 -18.31 -19.08
N ALA A 28 -25.18 -18.40 -19.45
CA ALA A 28 -24.25 -19.27 -18.75
C ALA A 28 -24.34 -18.93 -17.26
N ALA A 29 -24.57 -19.94 -16.43
CA ALA A 29 -24.47 -19.78 -14.99
C ALA A 29 -23.15 -19.06 -14.69
N PRO A 30 -23.13 -18.02 -13.82
CA PRO A 30 -21.89 -17.32 -13.52
C PRO A 30 -20.85 -18.36 -13.14
N ALA A 31 -19.74 -18.40 -13.89
CA ALA A 31 -18.65 -19.32 -13.63
C ALA A 31 -18.29 -19.20 -12.15
N ALA A 32 -18.19 -20.34 -11.46
CA ALA A 32 -17.72 -20.35 -10.08
C ALA A 32 -16.39 -19.59 -10.06
N ASN A 33 -16.35 -18.47 -9.33
CA ASN A 33 -15.11 -17.73 -9.19
C ASN A 33 -14.18 -18.57 -8.32
N ASP A 34 -13.26 -19.31 -8.96
CA ASP A 34 -12.19 -20.05 -8.29
C ASP A 34 -11.15 -19.11 -7.62
N TYR A 35 -11.42 -17.81 -7.64
CA TYR A 35 -10.62 -16.76 -7.06
C TYR A 35 -11.29 -16.17 -5.83
N SER A 36 -10.55 -16.08 -4.73
CA SER A 36 -10.99 -15.45 -3.50
C SER A 36 -10.05 -14.29 -3.17
N LEU A 37 -10.62 -13.12 -2.88
CA LEU A 37 -9.90 -11.95 -2.40
C LEU A 37 -10.36 -11.61 -0.98
N SER A 38 -9.40 -11.39 -0.08
CA SER A 38 -9.67 -10.88 1.27
C SER A 38 -8.81 -9.66 1.53
N TRP A 39 -9.47 -8.55 1.81
CA TRP A 39 -8.83 -7.32 2.27
C TRP A 39 -8.48 -7.47 3.75
N TYR A 40 -7.40 -6.84 4.17
CA TYR A 40 -7.05 -6.73 5.57
C TYR A 40 -6.23 -5.47 5.79
N GLY A 41 -6.23 -4.95 7.01
CA GLY A 41 -5.44 -3.79 7.33
C GLY A 41 -5.88 -3.11 8.60
N PHE A 42 -5.44 -1.87 8.73
CA PHE A 42 -5.90 -0.99 9.78
C PHE A 42 -5.65 0.47 9.41
N VAL A 43 -6.56 1.34 9.83
CA VAL A 43 -6.29 2.77 9.93
C VAL A 43 -5.67 3.02 11.29
N ARG A 44 -4.49 3.66 11.32
CA ARG A 44 -3.79 4.04 12.54
C ARG A 44 -3.50 5.53 12.49
N THR A 45 -3.91 6.23 13.55
CA THR A 45 -3.56 7.62 13.79
C THR A 45 -2.80 7.71 15.10
N ASP A 46 -1.62 8.32 15.06
CA ASP A 46 -0.72 8.52 16.17
C ASP A 46 -0.68 10.00 16.55
N TYR A 47 -0.85 10.27 17.84
CA TYR A 47 -0.50 11.54 18.46
C TYR A 47 0.76 11.37 19.30
N ILE A 48 1.72 12.25 19.06
CA ILE A 48 3.08 12.19 19.59
C ILE A 48 3.34 13.52 20.28
N TRP A 49 3.84 13.45 21.51
CA TRP A 49 4.24 14.63 22.28
C TRP A 49 5.63 14.41 22.89
N ASP A 50 6.58 15.20 22.42
CA ASP A 50 7.95 15.23 22.90
C ASP A 50 8.18 16.50 23.72
N THR A 51 8.89 16.39 24.84
CA THR A 51 9.20 17.53 25.73
C THR A 51 10.42 18.33 25.28
N ARG A 52 11.17 17.81 24.30
CA ARG A 52 12.44 18.33 23.79
C ARG A 52 12.60 17.96 22.32
N LYS A 53 13.28 18.81 21.55
CA LYS A 53 13.66 18.50 20.16
C LYS A 53 14.58 17.29 20.09
N SER A 54 14.29 16.41 19.14
CA SER A 54 15.03 15.17 18.95
C SER A 54 15.46 15.01 17.49
N ALA A 55 16.58 14.29 17.27
CA ALA A 55 16.93 13.77 15.97
C ALA A 55 15.89 12.72 15.57
N GLN A 56 15.29 12.89 14.40
CA GLN A 56 14.06 12.21 14.03
C GLN A 56 14.05 11.85 12.54
N VAL A 57 13.32 10.79 12.20
CA VAL A 57 13.09 10.33 10.83
C VAL A 57 11.60 10.03 10.66
N ARG A 58 11.10 10.09 9.41
CA ARG A 58 9.69 9.85 9.09
C ARG A 58 8.76 10.83 9.81
N GLU A 59 9.08 12.12 9.69
CA GLU A 59 8.26 13.22 10.18
C GLU A 59 7.95 13.09 11.68
N ASP A 60 8.96 12.80 12.49
CA ASP A 60 8.85 12.55 13.94
C ASP A 60 8.10 11.27 14.33
N HIS A 61 7.78 10.40 13.36
CA HIS A 61 7.29 9.08 13.70
C HIS A 61 8.40 8.25 14.35
N LEU A 62 9.64 8.32 13.86
CA LEU A 62 10.77 7.58 14.45
C LEU A 62 11.77 8.53 15.13
N ASN A 63 11.71 8.51 16.45
CA ASN A 63 12.63 9.09 17.42
C ASN A 63 13.99 8.42 17.44
N LEU A 64 15.06 9.08 17.00
CA LEU A 64 16.39 8.49 17.17
C LEU A 64 16.93 8.77 18.57
N TYR A 65 17.10 10.05 18.91
CA TYR A 65 17.63 10.49 20.19
C TYR A 65 17.34 11.98 20.46
N PRO A 66 17.22 12.39 21.73
CA PRO A 66 17.18 13.80 22.12
C PRO A 66 18.38 14.57 21.57
N LEU A 67 18.16 15.79 21.07
CA LEU A 67 19.26 16.68 20.76
C LEU A 67 19.85 17.27 22.04
N ASP A 68 21.18 17.43 22.04
CA ASP A 68 21.92 18.12 23.10
C ASP A 68 21.46 19.56 23.25
N GLU A 69 21.82 20.18 24.37
CA GLU A 69 21.55 21.59 24.62
C GLU A 69 22.17 22.49 23.53
N SER A 70 21.39 23.44 23.00
CA SER A 70 21.87 24.39 22.00
C SER A 70 21.72 25.83 22.51
N ILE A 71 22.84 26.44 22.88
CA ILE A 71 22.91 27.81 23.43
C ILE A 71 23.28 28.83 22.32
N ASN A 72 22.87 28.58 21.08
CA ASN A 72 23.24 29.42 19.93
C ASN A 72 22.30 30.62 19.70
N GLY A 73 21.32 30.85 20.59
CA GLY A 73 20.27 31.86 20.43
C GLY A 73 20.55 33.25 21.03
N GLY A 74 21.74 33.51 21.57
CA GLY A 74 22.09 34.80 22.19
C GLY A 74 21.51 35.04 23.59
N ASP A 75 20.41 34.36 23.94
CA ASP A 75 19.68 34.52 25.21
C ASP A 75 20.20 33.64 26.36
N GLY A 76 21.24 32.82 26.13
CA GLY A 76 21.79 31.89 27.12
C GLY A 76 20.87 30.71 27.50
N LYS A 77 19.75 30.52 26.78
CA LYS A 77 18.77 29.44 27.01
C LYS A 77 18.91 28.34 25.97
N ASP A 78 18.61 27.11 26.39
CA ASP A 78 18.58 25.93 25.52
C ASP A 78 17.46 26.03 24.47
N ALA A 79 17.85 26.16 23.20
CA ALA A 79 16.92 26.22 22.06
C ALA A 79 16.24 24.87 21.75
N ASN A 80 16.75 23.76 22.29
CA ASN A 80 16.20 22.42 22.10
C ASN A 80 15.26 22.00 23.25
N ALA A 81 15.23 22.74 24.36
CA ALA A 81 14.30 22.55 25.48
C ALA A 81 12.89 23.12 25.18
N VAL A 82 12.31 22.69 24.07
CA VAL A 82 10.95 23.06 23.66
C VAL A 82 10.12 21.82 23.36
N GLY A 83 8.84 21.87 23.75
CA GLY A 83 7.89 20.81 23.45
C GLY A 83 7.48 20.79 21.97
N GLN A 84 7.25 19.60 21.44
CA GLN A 84 6.82 19.37 20.06
C GLN A 84 5.67 18.36 20.02
N SER A 85 4.69 18.62 19.16
CA SER A 85 3.55 17.73 18.90
C SER A 85 3.50 17.30 17.46
N ASN A 86 3.13 16.04 17.21
CA ASN A 86 2.91 15.55 15.86
C ASN A 86 1.67 14.65 15.76
N PHE A 87 0.98 14.72 14.62
CA PHE A 87 -0.18 13.91 14.28
C PHE A 87 0.08 13.20 12.95
N LEU A 88 0.19 11.88 13.00
CA LEU A 88 0.61 11.09 11.84
C LEU A 88 -0.34 9.91 11.62
N SER A 89 -0.64 9.61 10.36
CA SER A 89 -1.37 8.39 9.99
C SER A 89 -0.56 7.47 9.07
N VAL A 90 0.76 7.72 8.99
CA VAL A 90 1.70 7.10 8.05
C VAL A 90 1.89 5.58 8.25
N VAL A 91 1.53 5.04 9.41
CA VAL A 91 1.63 3.58 9.68
C VAL A 91 0.35 2.84 9.27
N SER A 92 -0.71 3.54 8.85
CA SER A 92 -1.91 2.91 8.32
C SER A 92 -1.56 1.93 7.20
N ARG A 93 -2.20 0.77 7.21
CA ARG A 93 -1.82 -0.38 6.41
C ARG A 93 -3.02 -0.94 5.67
N LEU A 94 -2.78 -1.31 4.41
CA LEU A 94 -3.74 -2.00 3.57
C LEU A 94 -3.05 -3.18 2.90
N GLY A 95 -3.72 -4.31 2.88
CA GLY A 95 -3.29 -5.49 2.18
C GLY A 95 -4.45 -6.27 1.58
N VAL A 96 -4.10 -7.09 0.59
CA VAL A 96 -4.98 -8.03 -0.09
C VAL A 96 -4.31 -9.38 -0.09
N LYS A 97 -5.07 -10.41 0.28
CA LYS A 97 -4.70 -11.80 0.02
C LYS A 97 -5.57 -12.31 -1.10
N ALA A 98 -4.94 -12.93 -2.09
CA ALA A 98 -5.59 -13.61 -3.18
C ALA A 98 -5.37 -15.11 -3.05
N LYS A 99 -6.41 -15.89 -3.33
CA LYS A 99 -6.32 -17.34 -3.57
C LYS A 99 -6.82 -17.60 -4.98
N GLY A 100 -6.12 -18.48 -5.68
CA GLY A 100 -6.50 -18.90 -7.03
C GLY A 100 -6.77 -20.41 -7.10
N PRO A 101 -7.10 -20.90 -8.30
CA PRO A 101 -7.23 -22.33 -8.55
C PRO A 101 -5.89 -23.04 -8.31
N ASP A 102 -5.96 -24.34 -8.04
CA ASP A 102 -4.78 -25.17 -7.88
C ASP A 102 -3.98 -25.21 -9.19
N VAL A 103 -2.67 -24.97 -9.11
CA VAL A 103 -1.75 -25.02 -10.26
C VAL A 103 -0.72 -26.10 -9.99
N TRP A 104 -0.57 -27.04 -10.92
CA TRP A 104 0.36 -28.17 -10.80
C TRP A 104 0.20 -28.99 -9.50
N GLY A 105 -1.04 -29.11 -9.02
CA GLY A 105 -1.37 -29.79 -7.76
C GLY A 105 -0.95 -29.05 -6.49
N ALA A 106 -0.54 -27.78 -6.62
CA ALA A 106 -0.27 -26.88 -5.51
C ALA A 106 -1.43 -25.92 -5.28
N LYS A 107 -1.70 -25.60 -4.01
CA LYS A 107 -2.59 -24.49 -3.66
C LYS A 107 -1.87 -23.18 -3.92
N VAL A 108 -2.55 -22.26 -4.61
CA VAL A 108 -1.97 -20.97 -4.98
C VAL A 108 -2.52 -19.85 -4.10
N SER A 109 -1.63 -19.08 -3.49
CA SER A 109 -1.97 -17.83 -2.83
C SER A 109 -1.00 -16.72 -3.15
N ALA A 110 -1.45 -15.47 -3.01
CA ALA A 110 -0.61 -14.29 -3.13
C ALA A 110 -1.00 -13.25 -2.09
N THR A 111 -0.04 -12.43 -1.68
CA THR A 111 -0.26 -11.32 -0.77
C THR A 111 0.40 -10.06 -1.34
N LEU A 112 -0.37 -8.97 -1.33
CA LEU A 112 0.09 -7.62 -1.61
C LEU A 112 -0.24 -6.75 -0.41
N GLU A 113 0.76 -6.10 0.18
CA GLU A 113 0.61 -5.25 1.36
C GLU A 113 1.44 -3.98 1.22
N GLY A 114 0.85 -2.84 1.60
CA GLY A 114 1.54 -1.57 1.71
C GLY A 114 1.17 -0.78 2.96
N ASP A 115 2.05 0.14 3.34
CA ASP A 115 1.79 1.18 4.33
C ASP A 115 2.25 2.55 3.81
N PHE A 116 1.82 3.63 4.46
CA PHE A 116 2.24 4.99 4.11
C PHE A 116 3.57 5.39 4.80
N PHE A 117 4.33 4.40 5.28
CA PHE A 117 5.58 4.60 6.03
C PHE A 117 6.79 4.71 5.08
N GLY A 118 6.53 5.15 3.84
CA GLY A 118 7.48 5.32 2.76
C GLY A 118 8.52 6.40 3.04
N ASN A 119 9.06 7.03 1.99
CA ASN A 119 10.27 7.82 2.15
C ASN A 119 10.12 9.01 3.12
N PHE A 120 11.24 9.45 3.70
CA PHE A 120 11.28 10.53 4.67
C PHE A 120 11.57 11.81 3.92
N GLU A 121 11.10 12.93 4.45
CA GLU A 121 11.41 14.24 3.88
C GLU A 121 12.93 14.45 3.76
N ASN A 122 13.42 14.61 2.51
CA ASN A 122 14.82 14.88 2.28
C ASN A 122 15.06 16.39 2.34
N ALA A 123 15.62 16.85 3.46
CA ALA A 123 15.95 18.25 3.70
C ALA A 123 16.92 18.85 2.67
N ALA A 124 17.72 18.05 1.96
CA ALA A 124 18.63 18.52 0.93
C ALA A 124 17.94 18.71 -0.45
N ALA A 125 16.75 18.15 -0.66
CA ALA A 125 16.06 18.16 -1.94
C ALA A 125 14.86 19.12 -2.01
N ASN A 126 14.57 19.91 -0.96
CA ASN A 126 13.37 20.76 -0.85
C ASN A 126 12.10 20.05 -1.34
N SER A 127 12.00 18.75 -1.05
CA SER A 127 10.93 17.89 -1.56
C SER A 127 10.19 17.31 -0.37
N SER A 128 8.98 17.83 -0.15
CA SER A 128 8.07 17.28 0.85
C SER A 128 7.48 15.97 0.32
N SER A 129 7.82 14.85 0.96
CA SER A 129 7.47 13.50 0.52
C SER A 129 6.88 12.66 1.66
N VAL A 130 6.04 13.29 2.48
CA VAL A 130 5.37 12.64 3.62
C VAL A 130 4.28 11.68 3.15
N GLY A 131 4.21 10.50 3.77
CA GLY A 131 3.10 9.58 3.56
C GLY A 131 3.13 8.86 2.21
N LEU A 132 4.31 8.67 1.60
CA LEU A 132 4.43 7.86 0.39
C LEU A 132 4.07 6.39 0.66
N LEU A 133 3.34 5.78 -0.28
CA LEU A 133 3.02 4.36 -0.22
C LEU A 133 4.29 3.53 -0.39
N ARG A 134 4.54 2.63 0.57
CA ARG A 134 5.63 1.68 0.58
C ARG A 134 5.11 0.27 0.42
N LEU A 135 5.71 -0.47 -0.52
CA LEU A 135 5.48 -1.90 -0.67
C LEU A 135 6.13 -2.66 0.49
N ARG A 136 5.32 -3.35 1.30
CA ARG A 136 5.79 -4.17 2.42
C ARG A 136 5.93 -5.64 2.03
N HIS A 137 4.85 -6.19 1.48
CA HIS A 137 4.78 -7.56 1.02
C HIS A 137 4.24 -7.62 -0.41
N ALA A 138 4.89 -8.40 -1.26
CA ALA A 138 4.46 -8.68 -2.62
C ALA A 138 5.01 -10.04 -3.02
N TYR A 139 4.28 -11.10 -2.71
CA TYR A 139 4.77 -12.47 -2.88
C TYR A 139 3.64 -13.45 -3.24
N ALA A 140 3.97 -14.47 -4.02
CA ALA A 140 3.12 -15.60 -4.38
C ALA A 140 3.66 -16.91 -3.77
N GLN A 141 2.76 -17.83 -3.44
CA GLN A 141 3.06 -19.07 -2.73
C GLN A 141 2.38 -20.23 -3.45
N LEU A 142 3.13 -21.32 -3.58
CA LEU A 142 2.67 -22.60 -4.09
C LEU A 142 2.89 -23.65 -3.00
N ASP A 143 1.79 -24.18 -2.47
CA ASP A 143 1.82 -25.16 -1.38
C ASP A 143 1.39 -26.54 -1.89
N TRP A 144 2.34 -27.47 -1.95
CA TRP A 144 2.09 -28.90 -2.10
C TRP A 144 2.00 -29.57 -0.72
N LYS A 145 1.63 -30.87 -0.71
CA LYS A 145 1.51 -31.64 0.54
C LYS A 145 2.79 -31.71 1.40
N LYS A 146 3.98 -31.58 0.79
CA LYS A 146 5.29 -31.74 1.47
C LYS A 146 6.25 -30.58 1.26
N THR A 147 5.95 -29.68 0.33
CA THR A 147 6.88 -28.64 -0.13
C THR A 147 6.08 -27.36 -0.32
N SER A 148 6.69 -26.23 0.05
CA SER A 148 6.16 -24.90 -0.23
C SER A 148 7.22 -24.12 -1.01
N LEU A 149 6.77 -23.33 -1.98
CA LEU A 149 7.61 -22.38 -2.70
C LEU A 149 7.03 -20.99 -2.54
N THR A 150 7.82 -20.08 -1.97
CA THR A 150 7.47 -18.66 -1.84
C THR A 150 8.37 -17.82 -2.75
N MET A 151 7.77 -16.96 -3.56
CA MET A 151 8.48 -16.09 -4.50
C MET A 151 8.01 -14.65 -4.35
N GLY A 152 8.95 -13.71 -4.22
CA GLY A 152 8.68 -12.27 -4.13
C GLY A 152 9.24 -11.63 -2.86
N GLN A 153 8.74 -10.44 -2.54
CA GLN A 153 9.15 -9.66 -1.38
C GLN A 153 8.34 -10.08 -0.15
N THR A 154 9.01 -10.72 0.81
CA THR A 154 8.45 -11.03 2.12
C THR A 154 9.54 -11.04 3.19
N TRP A 155 9.20 -11.42 4.42
CA TRP A 155 10.15 -11.56 5.51
C TRP A 155 11.28 -12.54 5.15
N TYR A 156 12.46 -12.29 5.71
CA TYR A 156 13.56 -13.24 5.61
C TYR A 156 13.20 -14.53 6.39
N PRO A 157 13.51 -15.74 5.89
CA PRO A 157 13.01 -17.00 6.46
C PRO A 157 13.35 -17.24 7.93
N THR A 158 14.43 -16.66 8.46
CA THR A 158 14.82 -16.80 9.87
C THR A 158 14.23 -15.73 10.78
N PHE A 159 13.46 -14.79 10.23
CA PHE A 159 12.72 -13.82 11.03
C PHE A 159 11.40 -14.44 11.49
N ILE A 160 11.21 -14.50 12.80
CA ILE A 160 10.02 -15.09 13.44
C ILE A 160 9.19 -13.93 13.99
N PRO A 161 8.09 -13.52 13.33
CA PRO A 161 7.30 -12.37 13.74
C PRO A 161 6.68 -12.52 15.14
N GLU A 162 6.43 -13.75 15.60
CA GLU A 162 5.74 -14.05 16.86
C GLU A 162 6.58 -13.73 18.10
N VAL A 163 7.90 -13.69 17.96
CA VAL A 163 8.83 -13.35 19.05
C VAL A 163 9.33 -11.91 18.95
N PHE A 164 8.87 -11.15 17.95
CA PHE A 164 9.25 -9.75 17.81
C PHE A 164 8.56 -8.92 18.90
N PRO A 165 9.31 -8.11 19.69
CA PRO A 165 8.72 -7.32 20.75
C PRO A 165 7.73 -6.31 20.17
N GLY A 166 6.50 -6.35 20.67
CA GLY A 166 5.50 -5.33 20.37
C GLY A 166 5.90 -4.01 21.02
N VAL A 167 6.34 -3.05 20.21
CA VAL A 167 6.68 -1.69 20.66
C VAL A 167 5.71 -0.70 20.04
N ALA A 168 5.10 0.17 20.86
CA ALA A 168 4.20 1.22 20.38
C ALA A 168 4.92 2.19 19.41
N LYS A 169 6.21 2.44 19.71
CA LYS A 169 7.27 3.02 18.87
C LYS A 169 8.63 2.59 19.41
N VAL A 170 9.67 2.54 18.56
CA VAL A 170 11.07 2.43 18.99
C VAL A 170 11.56 3.85 19.31
N HIS A 171 11.60 4.23 20.58
CA HIS A 171 11.90 5.61 21.02
C HIS A 171 12.46 5.62 22.45
N MET A 172 13.42 6.51 22.73
CA MET A 172 14.17 6.56 24.01
C MET A 172 13.79 7.73 24.93
N ASN A 173 12.91 8.62 24.49
CA ASN A 173 12.34 9.73 25.26
C ASN A 173 10.82 9.64 25.20
N PHE A 174 10.09 9.53 26.31
CA PHE A 174 8.63 9.68 26.22
C PHE A 174 7.96 10.18 27.50
N MET A 175 6.98 11.10 27.31
CA MET A 175 5.95 11.48 28.30
C MET A 175 4.49 11.13 27.88
N GLY A 176 4.16 10.95 26.59
CA GLY A 176 3.03 10.07 26.19
C GLY A 176 2.71 9.93 24.69
N ILE A 177 2.60 8.69 24.18
CA ILE A 177 2.03 8.40 22.84
C ILE A 177 0.57 7.99 23.02
N LYS A 178 -0.33 8.53 22.20
CA LYS A 178 -1.68 7.98 22.04
C LYS A 178 -1.88 7.51 20.61
N GLN A 179 -2.31 6.26 20.48
CA GLN A 179 -2.58 5.62 19.21
C GLN A 179 -4.05 5.22 19.17
N ILE A 180 -4.70 5.50 18.04
CA ILE A 180 -6.04 5.00 17.74
C ILE A 180 -5.91 4.07 16.53
N ILE A 181 -6.44 2.84 16.64
CA ILE A 181 -6.37 1.82 15.59
C ILE A 181 -7.78 1.35 15.28
N PHE A 182 -8.14 1.37 13.99
CA PHE A 182 -9.36 0.76 13.47
C PHE A 182 -8.97 -0.37 12.50
N PRO A 183 -9.03 -1.64 12.94
CA PRO A 183 -8.72 -2.79 12.09
C PRO A 183 -9.90 -3.13 11.17
N PHE A 184 -9.60 -3.75 10.04
CA PHE A 184 -10.58 -4.35 9.12
C PHE A 184 -9.97 -5.53 8.34
#